data_AF-X5UQD2-F1
#
_entry.id   AF-X5UQD2-F1
#
_cell.length_a   1.000
_cell.length_b   1.000
_cell.length_c   1.000
_cell.angle_alpha   90.00
_cell.angle_beta   90.00
_cell.angle_gamma   90.00
#
_symmetry.space_group_name_H-M   'P 1'
#
loop_
_entity.id
_entity.type
_entity.pdbx_description
1 polymer ?
#
loop_
_entity_poly.entity_id
_entity_poly.type
_entity_poly.pdbx_seq_one_letter_code
_entity_poly.pdbx_strand_id
1 'polypeptide(L)'
;MPSALQQSIVSAMYAVEAKLDAGPSDAEKADLLASANILVGLLARVNEIELAAAADRVAAASAALLAVVNASGQDPVAVYLDKLNKAVGKLRKAAVAAHLDASEAVPRAPAVAATDGKGDAGHSAPVAGSGIDCATDCSKRAIQIAGAGKIFVARYYRSASSKWAPLTAKEAQALSGAGLKIVTVWESDSDHLSHFSHSTGVAEGTSAYKQAMLAGQPSETPIYFAVDFDCDSEGISGPVNDYFRGVKDGFSAISSSHPAYSIGVYGSGNACAWLAGHGRVQYAWLAMSTGWGGSKTFKGWNIKQGKADSRLTFDHDTDEAVADYGGFSI
;
A
#
# COMPACT_ATOMS: atom_id res chain seq x y z
N MET A 1 -9.43 14.01 -1.45
CA MET A 1 -8.44 14.40 -2.48
C MET A 1 -7.14 14.74 -1.77
N PRO A 2 -5.96 14.35 -2.30
CA PRO A 2 -4.67 14.73 -1.71
C PRO A 2 -4.55 16.25 -1.62
N SER A 3 -4.00 16.77 -0.53
CA SER A 3 -3.81 18.20 -0.36
C SER A 3 -2.77 18.75 -1.36
N ALA A 4 -2.73 20.07 -1.54
CA ALA A 4 -1.71 20.70 -2.40
C ALA A 4 -0.29 20.40 -1.90
N LEU A 5 -0.09 20.38 -0.56
CA LEU A 5 1.20 20.06 0.04
C LEU A 5 1.58 18.59 -0.21
N GLN A 6 0.62 17.67 -0.05
CA GLN A 6 0.82 16.25 -0.35
C GLN A 6 1.22 16.04 -1.83
N GLN A 7 0.54 16.73 -2.76
CA GLN A 7 0.87 16.68 -4.19
C GLN A 7 2.26 17.24 -4.49
N SER A 8 2.66 18.33 -3.83
CA SER A 8 4.01 18.92 -3.99
C SER A 8 5.12 17.99 -3.46
N ILE A 9 4.92 17.38 -2.28
CA ILE A 9 5.88 16.43 -1.71
C ILE A 9 6.06 15.23 -2.64
N VAL A 10 4.96 14.67 -3.13
CA VAL A 10 4.98 13.56 -4.09
C VAL A 10 5.68 13.95 -5.40
N SER A 11 5.40 15.13 -5.93
CA SER A 11 6.04 15.61 -7.17
C SER A 11 7.55 15.75 -7.00
N ALA A 12 8.00 16.22 -5.82
CA ALA A 12 9.42 16.28 -5.48
C ALA A 12 10.03 14.87 -5.36
N MET A 13 9.30 13.90 -4.81
CA MET A 13 9.76 12.50 -4.73
C MET A 13 9.97 11.89 -6.12
N TYR A 14 9.06 12.16 -7.08
CA TYR A 14 9.25 11.74 -8.47
C TYR A 14 10.44 12.41 -9.15
N ALA A 15 10.70 13.69 -8.86
CA ALA A 15 11.86 14.38 -9.39
C ALA A 15 13.19 13.81 -8.85
N VAL A 16 13.21 13.34 -7.60
CA VAL A 16 14.36 12.63 -7.01
C VAL A 16 14.56 11.26 -7.67
N GLU A 17 13.48 10.51 -7.89
CA GLU A 17 13.51 9.19 -8.54
C GLU A 17 14.03 9.29 -9.98
N ALA A 18 13.52 10.22 -10.78
CA ALA A 18 14.01 10.46 -12.14
C ALA A 18 15.51 10.82 -12.19
N LYS A 19 16.05 11.47 -11.15
CA LYS A 19 17.48 11.77 -11.04
C LYS A 19 18.31 10.56 -10.62
N LEU A 20 17.76 9.67 -9.79
CA LEU A 20 18.40 8.41 -9.43
C LEU A 20 18.48 7.46 -10.64
N ASP A 21 17.42 7.40 -11.44
CA ASP A 21 17.34 6.58 -12.65
C ASP A 21 18.31 7.05 -13.76
N ALA A 22 18.67 8.34 -13.74
CA ALA A 22 19.63 8.92 -14.68
C ALA A 22 21.09 8.49 -14.42
N GLY A 23 21.35 7.66 -13.41
CA GLY A 23 22.69 7.16 -13.07
C GLY A 23 23.63 8.26 -12.55
N PRO A 24 23.28 8.96 -11.45
CA PRO A 24 24.09 10.05 -10.92
C PRO A 24 25.39 9.53 -10.29
N SER A 25 26.35 10.43 -10.04
CA SER A 25 27.56 10.06 -9.30
C SER A 25 27.24 9.56 -7.89
N ASP A 26 28.16 8.82 -7.25
CA ASP A 26 27.94 8.27 -5.90
C ASP A 26 27.64 9.37 -4.85
N ALA A 27 28.26 10.54 -4.98
CA ALA A 27 28.00 11.68 -4.11
C ALA A 27 26.59 12.24 -4.30
N GLU A 28 26.18 12.44 -5.56
CA GLU A 28 24.82 12.91 -5.89
C GLU A 28 23.76 11.88 -5.50
N LYS A 29 24.05 10.59 -5.65
CA LYS A 29 23.17 9.50 -5.22
C LYS A 29 22.92 9.54 -3.71
N ALA A 30 23.96 9.78 -2.90
CA ALA A 30 23.81 9.91 -1.45
C ALA A 30 22.91 11.10 -1.07
N ASP A 31 23.09 12.25 -1.73
CA ASP A 31 22.28 13.45 -1.50
C ASP A 31 20.83 13.27 -1.94
N LEU A 32 20.60 12.57 -3.05
CA LEU A 32 19.26 12.23 -3.55
C LEU A 32 18.53 11.28 -2.61
N LEU A 33 19.23 10.27 -2.07
CA LEU A 33 18.66 9.37 -1.07
C LEU A 33 18.35 10.09 0.25
N ALA A 34 19.22 11.00 0.69
CA ALA A 34 18.93 11.85 1.85
C ALA A 34 17.69 12.73 1.62
N SER A 35 17.57 13.32 0.42
CA SER A 35 16.40 14.12 0.03
C SER A 35 15.13 13.27 -0.02
N ALA A 36 15.21 12.03 -0.53
CA ALA A 36 14.09 11.09 -0.54
C ALA A 36 13.61 10.80 0.89
N ASN A 37 14.53 10.52 1.82
CA ASN A 37 14.20 10.25 3.23
C ASN A 37 13.50 11.45 3.91
N ILE A 38 13.92 12.67 3.59
CA ILE A 38 13.26 13.89 4.11
C ILE A 38 11.84 14.01 3.55
N LEU A 39 11.67 13.85 2.23
CA LEU A 39 10.37 13.97 1.57
C LEU A 39 9.38 12.90 2.06
N VAL A 40 9.88 11.69 2.26
CA VAL A 40 9.18 10.61 2.93
C VAL A 40 8.68 11.03 4.31
N GLY A 41 9.57 11.56 5.15
CA GLY A 41 9.22 11.96 6.51
C GLY A 41 8.19 13.09 6.53
N LEU A 42 8.27 14.00 5.56
CA LEU A 42 7.27 15.05 5.35
C LEU A 42 5.93 14.47 4.91
N LEU A 43 5.92 13.48 4.02
CA LEU A 43 4.70 12.85 3.53
C LEU A 43 3.96 12.09 4.65
N ALA A 44 4.71 11.35 5.47
CA ALA A 44 4.16 10.61 6.62
C ALA A 44 3.49 11.53 7.65
N ARG A 45 3.96 12.78 7.76
CA ARG A 45 3.48 13.78 8.72
C ARG A 45 2.63 14.87 8.06
N VAL A 46 2.22 14.71 6.81
CA VAL A 46 1.55 15.80 6.07
C VAL A 46 0.26 16.27 6.76
N ASN A 47 -0.52 15.34 7.31
CA ASN A 47 -1.75 15.67 8.05
C ASN A 47 -1.44 16.44 9.35
N GLU A 48 -0.41 16.02 10.10
CA GLU A 48 0.07 16.73 11.30
C GLU A 48 0.50 18.16 10.94
N ILE A 49 1.33 18.30 9.90
CA ILE A 49 1.86 19.58 9.43
C ILE A 49 0.72 20.52 9.02
N GLU A 50 -0.27 20.02 8.29
CA GLU A 50 -1.40 20.84 7.83
C GLU A 50 -2.33 21.24 8.97
N LEU A 51 -2.59 20.36 9.93
CA LEU A 51 -3.39 20.66 11.11
C LEU A 51 -2.68 21.67 12.02
N ALA A 52 -1.37 21.55 12.20
CA ALA A 52 -0.56 22.51 12.94
C ALA A 52 -0.59 23.89 12.25
N ALA A 53 -0.34 23.94 10.94
CA ALA A 53 -0.41 25.18 10.17
C ALA A 53 -1.81 25.82 10.18
N ALA A 54 -2.88 25.01 10.17
CA ALA A 54 -4.24 25.49 10.34
C ALA A 54 -4.45 26.09 11.73
N ALA A 55 -3.95 25.44 12.79
CA ALA A 55 -4.04 25.94 14.16
C ALA A 55 -3.35 27.31 14.30
N ASP A 56 -2.18 27.49 13.69
CA ASP A 56 -1.43 28.75 13.74
C ASP A 56 -2.15 29.88 13.01
N ARG A 57 -2.77 29.61 11.86
CA ARG A 57 -3.61 30.60 11.15
C ARG A 57 -4.82 31.03 11.99
N VAL A 58 -5.50 30.09 12.64
CA VAL A 58 -6.64 30.40 13.51
C VAL A 58 -6.19 31.15 14.76
N ALA A 59 -5.01 30.83 15.31
CA ALA A 59 -4.43 31.56 16.44
C ALA A 59 -4.06 33.00 16.06
N ALA A 60 -3.48 33.23 14.89
CA ALA A 60 -3.21 34.56 14.37
C ALA A 60 -4.50 35.38 14.16
N ALA A 61 -5.56 34.75 13.62
CA ALA A 61 -6.86 35.39 13.49
C ALA A 61 -7.48 35.74 14.86
N SER A 62 -7.33 34.86 15.86
CA SER A 62 -7.75 35.11 17.25
C SER A 62 -7.01 36.32 17.85
N ALA A 63 -5.69 36.41 17.66
CA ALA A 63 -4.89 37.54 18.13
C ALA A 63 -5.30 38.86 17.46
N ALA A 64 -5.55 38.86 16.15
CA ALA A 64 -6.03 40.03 15.43
C ALA A 64 -7.41 40.48 15.93
N LEU A 65 -8.32 39.53 16.18
CA LEU A 65 -9.65 39.82 16.71
C LEU A 65 -9.59 40.42 18.12
N LEU A 66 -8.73 39.89 18.99
CA LEU A 66 -8.50 40.43 20.32
C LEU A 66 -8.02 41.88 20.28
N ALA A 67 -7.11 42.22 19.34
CA ALA A 67 -6.66 43.58 19.15
C ALA A 67 -7.81 44.53 18.76
N VAL A 68 -8.74 44.07 17.91
CA VAL A 68 -9.96 44.83 17.54
C VAL A 68 -10.90 45.00 18.73
N VAL A 69 -11.10 43.96 19.54
CA VAL A 69 -11.94 44.04 20.76
C VAL A 69 -11.38 45.07 21.72
N ASN A 70 -10.08 45.02 21.99
CA ASN A 70 -9.40 45.95 22.89
C ASN A 70 -9.47 47.40 22.38
N ALA A 71 -9.44 47.62 21.07
CA ALA A 71 -9.53 48.95 20.47
C ALA A 71 -10.97 49.51 20.39
N SER A 72 -11.98 48.64 20.23
CA SER A 72 -13.37 49.04 19.99
C SER A 72 -14.25 49.05 21.23
N GLY A 73 -13.84 48.38 22.31
CA GLY A 73 -14.62 48.25 23.55
C GLY A 73 -15.93 47.46 23.39
N GLN A 74 -16.13 46.74 22.27
CA GLN A 74 -17.37 46.01 21.98
C GLN A 74 -17.30 44.54 22.43
N ASP A 75 -18.06 44.23 23.49
CA ASP A 75 -18.24 42.91 24.10
C ASP A 75 -18.84 41.79 23.19
N PRO A 76 -19.72 42.05 22.19
CA PRO A 76 -20.35 40.98 21.38
C PRO A 76 -19.38 40.09 20.60
N VAL A 77 -18.14 40.56 20.39
CA VAL A 77 -17.11 39.86 19.62
C VAL A 77 -16.33 38.85 20.49
N ALA A 78 -16.42 38.95 21.81
CA ALA A 78 -15.78 38.03 22.75
C ALA A 78 -16.24 36.57 22.57
N VAL A 79 -17.51 36.38 22.17
CA VAL A 79 -18.07 35.05 21.83
C VAL A 79 -17.36 34.43 20.61
N TYR A 80 -16.93 35.23 19.65
CA TYR A 80 -16.17 34.73 18.49
C TYR A 80 -14.71 34.43 18.85
N LEU A 81 -14.12 35.20 19.77
CA LEU A 81 -12.79 34.93 20.31
C LEU A 81 -12.72 33.58 21.04
N ASP A 82 -13.72 33.28 21.89
CA ASP A 82 -13.84 31.98 22.56
C ASP A 82 -13.98 30.82 21.55
N LYS A 83 -14.79 31.00 20.50
CA LYS A 83 -14.93 30.01 19.42
C LYS A 83 -13.61 29.75 18.69
N LEU A 84 -12.85 30.80 18.35
CA LEU A 84 -11.55 30.67 17.69
C LEU A 84 -10.54 29.97 18.59
N ASN A 85 -10.45 30.34 19.87
CA ASN A 85 -9.54 29.69 20.81
C ASN A 85 -9.88 28.20 21.02
N LYS A 86 -11.18 27.86 21.10
CA LYS A 86 -11.63 26.46 21.13
C LYS A 86 -11.25 25.72 19.85
N ALA A 87 -11.37 26.36 18.69
CA ALA A 87 -10.96 25.77 17.41
C ALA A 87 -9.45 25.51 17.35
N VAL A 88 -8.60 26.45 17.82
CA VAL A 88 -7.15 26.23 17.96
C VAL A 88 -6.87 25.02 18.83
N GLY A 89 -7.52 24.92 19.99
CA GLY A 89 -7.36 23.78 20.90
C GLY A 89 -7.74 22.45 20.26
N LYS A 90 -8.83 22.40 19.49
CA LYS A 90 -9.25 21.21 18.74
C LYS A 90 -8.25 20.84 17.65
N LEU A 91 -7.79 21.80 16.86
CA LEU A 91 -6.81 21.58 15.79
C LEU A 91 -5.47 21.10 16.33
N ARG A 92 -4.99 21.67 17.45
CA ARG A 92 -3.76 21.21 18.11
C ARG A 92 -3.90 19.80 18.67
N LYS A 93 -5.04 19.46 19.29
CA LYS A 93 -5.33 18.10 19.73
C LYS A 93 -5.38 17.11 18.55
N ALA A 94 -5.98 17.51 17.44
CA ALA A 94 -6.03 16.71 16.23
C ALA A 94 -4.63 16.54 15.61
N ALA A 95 -3.78 17.57 15.62
CA ALA A 95 -2.39 17.47 15.16
C ALA A 95 -1.58 16.51 16.06
N VAL A 96 -1.74 16.58 17.38
CA VAL A 96 -1.11 15.64 18.31
C VAL A 96 -1.65 14.23 18.12
N ALA A 97 -2.96 14.05 17.92
CA ALA A 97 -3.54 12.75 17.60
C ALA A 97 -3.00 12.21 16.27
N ALA A 98 -2.88 13.04 15.23
CA ALA A 98 -2.28 12.63 13.96
C ALA A 98 -0.79 12.28 14.09
N HIS A 99 -0.05 12.99 14.94
CA HIS A 99 1.34 12.67 15.29
C HIS A 99 1.42 11.34 16.07
N LEU A 100 0.49 11.13 17.01
CA LEU A 100 0.40 9.92 17.80
C LEU A 100 -0.03 8.74 16.95
N ASP A 101 -1.02 8.87 16.06
CA ASP A 101 -1.42 7.84 15.09
C ASP A 101 -0.27 7.49 14.15
N ALA A 102 0.51 8.49 13.71
CA ALA A 102 1.75 8.26 12.97
C ALA A 102 2.83 7.53 13.81
N SER A 103 2.69 7.51 15.15
CA SER A 103 3.61 6.84 16.10
C SER A 103 3.05 5.56 16.76
N GLU A 104 1.72 5.36 16.81
CA GLU A 104 0.96 4.34 17.55
C GLU A 104 0.28 3.31 16.64
N ALA A 105 0.55 3.29 15.34
CA ALA A 105 0.08 2.25 14.39
C ALA A 105 0.71 0.85 14.69
N VAL A 106 0.51 0.37 15.91
CA VAL A 106 0.89 -0.95 16.43
C VAL A 106 -0.30 -1.55 17.16
N PRO A 107 -1.04 -2.41 16.46
CA PRO A 107 -1.30 -3.72 17.00
C PRO A 107 -0.50 -4.75 16.20
N ARG A 108 0.11 -5.67 16.94
CA ARG A 108 0.79 -6.85 16.37
C ARG A 108 -0.24 -7.65 15.56
N ALA A 109 -0.10 -7.70 14.24
CA ALA A 109 -0.80 -8.68 13.42
C ALA A 109 -0.51 -10.09 13.98
N PRO A 110 -1.51 -10.98 14.11
CA PRO A 110 -1.26 -12.34 14.53
C PRO A 110 -0.31 -12.99 13.53
N ALA A 111 0.78 -13.56 14.03
CA ALA A 111 1.66 -14.38 13.22
C ALA A 111 0.81 -15.49 12.59
N VAL A 112 0.89 -15.65 11.27
CA VAL A 112 0.55 -16.92 10.64
C VAL A 112 1.42 -17.95 11.35
N ALA A 113 0.80 -18.85 12.11
CA ALA A 113 1.51 -19.77 12.96
C ALA A 113 2.50 -20.58 12.13
N ALA A 114 3.79 -20.37 12.38
CA ALA A 114 4.82 -21.32 11.98
C ALA A 114 4.53 -22.60 12.77
N THR A 115 3.95 -23.61 12.12
CA THR A 115 3.91 -24.95 12.70
C THR A 115 5.28 -25.56 12.51
N ASP A 116 6.06 -25.56 13.60
CA ASP A 116 7.22 -26.44 13.73
C ASP A 116 6.81 -27.89 13.46
N GLY A 117 7.71 -28.65 12.84
CA GLY A 117 7.44 -29.97 12.30
C GLY A 117 6.80 -30.96 13.29
N LYS A 118 5.97 -31.83 12.71
CA LYS A 118 5.18 -32.94 13.29
C LYS A 118 3.86 -32.54 13.95
N GLY A 119 2.84 -32.39 13.11
CA GLY A 119 1.43 -32.47 13.49
C GLY A 119 0.53 -32.34 12.27
N ASP A 120 -0.19 -33.41 11.95
CA ASP A 120 -1.23 -33.45 10.92
C ASP A 120 -2.44 -32.61 11.36
N ALA A 121 -2.82 -31.59 10.57
CA ALA A 121 -4.18 -31.07 10.42
C ALA A 121 -4.21 -29.91 9.43
N GLY A 122 -4.61 -30.18 8.18
CA GLY A 122 -5.01 -29.15 7.25
C GLY A 122 -6.21 -28.37 7.79
N HIS A 123 -6.11 -27.04 7.79
CA HIS A 123 -7.25 -26.15 7.83
C HIS A 123 -7.18 -25.25 6.60
N SER A 124 -7.80 -25.69 5.50
CA SER A 124 -8.23 -24.76 4.46
C SER A 124 -9.34 -23.91 5.08
N ALA A 125 -9.08 -22.63 5.33
CA ALA A 125 -10.16 -21.70 5.65
C ALA A 125 -11.20 -21.76 4.51
N PRO A 126 -12.51 -21.78 4.80
CA PRO A 126 -13.52 -21.83 3.77
C PRO A 126 -13.39 -20.60 2.84
N VAL A 127 -13.58 -20.82 1.54
CA VAL A 127 -13.62 -19.73 0.55
C VAL A 127 -14.72 -18.76 0.96
N ALA A 128 -14.35 -17.49 1.14
CA ALA A 128 -15.25 -16.42 1.55
C ALA A 128 -15.86 -15.70 0.34
N GLY A 129 -15.20 -15.72 -0.82
CA GLY A 129 -15.79 -15.18 -2.05
C GLY A 129 -14.89 -15.27 -3.27
N SER A 130 -15.43 -14.80 -4.40
CA SER A 130 -14.73 -14.75 -5.69
C SER A 130 -14.41 -13.31 -6.09
N GLY A 131 -13.26 -13.10 -6.70
CA GLY A 131 -12.84 -11.87 -7.34
C GLY A 131 -12.31 -12.11 -8.75
N ILE A 132 -11.65 -11.10 -9.26
CA ILE A 132 -10.85 -11.15 -10.48
C ILE A 132 -9.59 -10.33 -10.30
N ASP A 133 -8.59 -10.58 -11.13
CA ASP A 133 -7.53 -9.64 -11.43
C ASP A 133 -7.68 -9.11 -12.85
N CYS A 134 -7.27 -7.87 -13.07
CA CYS A 134 -7.33 -7.24 -14.38
C CYS A 134 -6.16 -6.28 -14.56
N ALA A 135 -5.42 -6.44 -15.65
CA ALA A 135 -4.29 -5.56 -15.95
C ALA A 135 -4.71 -4.10 -16.20
N THR A 136 -5.96 -3.87 -16.64
CA THR A 136 -6.48 -2.58 -17.12
C THR A 136 -7.47 -1.90 -16.17
N ASP A 137 -7.67 -0.60 -16.36
CA ASP A 137 -8.63 0.20 -15.58
C ASP A 137 -10.04 -0.42 -15.63
N CYS A 138 -10.58 -0.75 -14.46
CA CYS A 138 -11.87 -1.40 -14.25
C CYS A 138 -12.99 -0.44 -13.86
N SER A 139 -12.75 0.87 -13.76
CA SER A 139 -13.74 1.88 -13.33
C SER A 139 -15.05 1.78 -14.11
N LYS A 140 -14.96 1.65 -15.44
CA LYS A 140 -16.14 1.56 -16.33
C LYS A 140 -16.87 0.22 -16.24
N ARG A 141 -16.22 -0.80 -15.68
CA ARG A 141 -16.72 -2.18 -15.56
C ARG A 141 -17.12 -2.53 -14.13
N ALA A 142 -16.91 -1.64 -13.15
CA ALA A 142 -17.14 -1.91 -11.74
C ALA A 142 -18.53 -2.48 -11.44
N ILE A 143 -19.59 -1.88 -12.00
CA ILE A 143 -20.97 -2.38 -11.83
C ILE A 143 -21.18 -3.74 -12.51
N GLN A 144 -20.56 -3.98 -13.66
CA GLN A 144 -20.63 -5.28 -14.35
C GLN A 144 -19.94 -6.37 -13.52
N ILE A 145 -18.77 -6.07 -12.95
CA ILE A 145 -17.99 -6.98 -12.11
C ILE A 145 -18.79 -7.35 -10.85
N ALA A 146 -19.34 -6.36 -10.15
CA ALA A 146 -20.19 -6.58 -8.99
C ALA A 146 -21.46 -7.38 -9.36
N GLY A 147 -22.10 -7.04 -10.47
CA GLY A 147 -23.29 -7.75 -10.99
C GLY A 147 -23.01 -9.21 -11.38
N ALA A 148 -21.77 -9.55 -11.71
CA ALA A 148 -21.33 -10.93 -11.93
C ALA A 148 -21.06 -11.72 -10.64
N GLY A 149 -21.31 -11.12 -9.47
CA GLY A 149 -21.14 -11.74 -8.15
C GLY A 149 -19.70 -11.72 -7.62
N LYS A 150 -18.83 -10.89 -8.19
CA LYS A 150 -17.46 -10.70 -7.70
C LYS A 150 -17.47 -9.72 -6.52
N ILE A 151 -16.67 -10.02 -5.51
CA ILE A 151 -16.59 -9.20 -4.28
C ILE A 151 -15.33 -8.35 -4.23
N PHE A 152 -14.32 -8.65 -5.06
CA PHE A 152 -13.09 -7.87 -5.15
C PHE A 152 -12.51 -7.84 -6.55
N VAL A 153 -11.63 -6.87 -6.78
CA VAL A 153 -10.79 -6.74 -7.98
C VAL A 153 -9.35 -6.52 -7.54
N ALA A 154 -8.44 -7.38 -7.99
CA ALA A 154 -7.01 -7.14 -7.88
C ALA A 154 -6.54 -6.21 -8.99
N ARG A 155 -5.82 -5.15 -8.60
CA ARG A 155 -5.33 -4.10 -9.49
C ARG A 155 -3.86 -3.82 -9.24
N TYR A 156 -3.21 -3.33 -10.29
CA TYR A 156 -1.75 -3.33 -10.35
C TYR A 156 -1.14 -1.99 -9.98
N TYR A 157 -0.14 -2.02 -9.11
CA TYR A 157 0.94 -1.05 -9.11
C TYR A 157 2.02 -1.51 -10.09
N ARG A 158 2.68 -0.56 -10.74
CA ARG A 158 3.53 -0.87 -11.90
C ARG A 158 4.74 0.05 -11.96
N SER A 159 5.84 -0.43 -12.53
CA SER A 159 6.97 0.41 -12.88
C SER A 159 6.56 1.50 -13.90
N ALA A 160 7.31 2.60 -13.93
CA ALA A 160 7.08 3.67 -14.90
C ALA A 160 7.28 3.23 -16.37
N SER A 161 8.02 2.14 -16.59
CA SER A 161 8.24 1.54 -17.92
C SER A 161 7.10 0.63 -18.38
N SER A 162 6.12 0.34 -17.51
CA SER A 162 5.01 -0.53 -17.88
C SER A 162 4.14 0.08 -18.98
N LYS A 163 3.71 -0.75 -19.94
CA LYS A 163 2.77 -0.34 -20.99
C LYS A 163 1.35 -0.07 -20.47
N TRP A 164 1.05 -0.51 -19.24
CA TRP A 164 -0.27 -0.38 -18.62
C TRP A 164 -0.24 0.65 -17.49
N ALA A 165 -1.33 1.39 -17.33
CA ALA A 165 -1.45 2.35 -16.24
C ALA A 165 -1.63 1.65 -14.88
N PRO A 166 -1.04 2.18 -13.79
CA PRO A 166 -1.26 1.68 -12.45
C PRO A 166 -2.65 2.06 -11.93
N LEU A 167 -3.08 1.40 -10.84
CA LEU A 167 -4.28 1.77 -10.09
C LEU A 167 -4.20 3.24 -9.66
N THR A 168 -5.29 3.97 -9.89
CA THR A 168 -5.43 5.38 -9.47
C THR A 168 -6.45 5.52 -8.35
N ALA A 169 -6.40 6.63 -7.59
CA ALA A 169 -7.41 6.93 -6.57
C ALA A 169 -8.83 7.03 -7.16
N LYS A 170 -8.96 7.57 -8.39
CA LYS A 170 -10.26 7.67 -9.07
C LYS A 170 -10.82 6.29 -9.39
N GLU A 171 -9.97 5.38 -9.87
CA GLU A 171 -10.36 3.99 -10.12
C GLU A 171 -10.72 3.28 -8.82
N ALA A 172 -9.90 3.41 -7.77
CA ALA A 172 -10.16 2.81 -6.48
C ALA A 172 -11.49 3.28 -5.85
N GLN A 173 -11.83 4.56 -5.97
CA GLN A 173 -13.13 5.09 -5.55
C GLN A 173 -14.29 4.53 -6.38
N ALA A 174 -14.11 4.39 -7.71
CA ALA A 174 -15.14 3.83 -8.57
C ALA A 174 -15.44 2.36 -8.26
N LEU A 175 -14.40 1.56 -8.00
CA LEU A 175 -14.54 0.16 -7.60
C LEU A 175 -15.20 0.04 -6.22
N SER A 176 -14.74 0.80 -5.24
CA SER A 176 -15.31 0.82 -3.88
C SER A 176 -16.77 1.27 -3.90
N GLY A 177 -17.10 2.30 -4.68
CA GLY A 177 -18.47 2.79 -4.86
C GLY A 177 -19.43 1.78 -5.52
N ALA A 178 -18.90 0.80 -6.27
CA ALA A 178 -19.67 -0.32 -6.80
C ALA A 178 -19.83 -1.49 -5.80
N GLY A 179 -19.31 -1.35 -4.57
CA GLY A 179 -19.34 -2.38 -3.53
C GLY A 179 -18.21 -3.41 -3.64
N LEU A 180 -17.21 -3.18 -4.49
CA LEU A 180 -16.07 -4.07 -4.64
C LEU A 180 -14.95 -3.71 -3.65
N LYS A 181 -14.33 -4.74 -3.08
CA LYS A 181 -13.02 -4.61 -2.43
C LYS A 181 -11.91 -4.52 -3.48
N ILE A 182 -10.79 -3.95 -3.10
CA ILE A 182 -9.61 -3.83 -3.96
C ILE A 182 -8.47 -4.59 -3.32
N VAL A 183 -7.76 -5.38 -4.12
CA VAL A 183 -6.48 -6.01 -3.76
C VAL A 183 -5.41 -5.37 -4.64
N THR A 184 -4.20 -5.18 -4.13
CA THR A 184 -3.12 -4.57 -4.92
C THR A 184 -1.94 -5.51 -5.12
N VAL A 185 -1.41 -5.51 -6.33
CA VAL A 185 -0.24 -6.31 -6.71
C VAL A 185 0.77 -5.46 -7.47
N TRP A 186 2.05 -5.62 -7.14
CA TRP A 186 3.16 -5.14 -7.92
C TRP A 186 3.65 -6.27 -8.82
N GLU A 187 3.65 -6.02 -10.13
CA GLU A 187 4.15 -6.94 -11.13
C GLU A 187 4.99 -6.18 -12.16
N SER A 188 6.23 -6.67 -12.31
CA SER A 188 7.29 -6.12 -13.15
C SER A 188 7.89 -7.26 -13.97
N ASP A 189 9.19 -7.25 -14.24
CA ASP A 189 9.97 -8.33 -14.88
C ASP A 189 10.07 -9.60 -13.99
N SER A 190 8.93 -10.07 -13.49
CA SER A 190 8.79 -11.07 -12.43
C SER A 190 8.83 -12.52 -12.92
N ASP A 191 9.10 -12.75 -14.21
CA ASP A 191 9.05 -14.05 -14.88
C ASP A 191 10.41 -14.77 -14.99
N HIS A 192 11.48 -14.20 -14.41
CA HIS A 192 12.81 -14.81 -14.45
C HIS A 192 13.71 -14.43 -13.25
N LEU A 193 14.53 -15.38 -12.80
CA LEU A 193 15.29 -15.27 -11.54
C LEU A 193 16.26 -14.09 -11.47
N SER A 194 16.89 -13.70 -12.59
CA SER A 194 17.91 -12.64 -12.57
C SER A 194 17.37 -11.24 -12.29
N HIS A 195 16.05 -11.04 -12.35
CA HIS A 195 15.41 -9.80 -11.90
C HIS A 195 15.45 -9.65 -10.37
N PHE A 196 15.35 -10.77 -9.65
CA PHE A 196 15.22 -10.78 -8.20
C PHE A 196 16.56 -10.51 -7.53
N SER A 197 16.65 -9.37 -6.86
CA SER A 197 17.79 -8.98 -6.04
C SER A 197 17.33 -8.07 -4.91
N HIS A 198 18.15 -7.93 -3.86
CA HIS A 198 17.86 -6.99 -2.79
C HIS A 198 17.66 -5.56 -3.29
N SER A 199 18.54 -5.05 -4.16
CA SER A 199 18.43 -3.70 -4.72
C SER A 199 17.16 -3.49 -5.55
N THR A 200 16.77 -4.48 -6.35
CA THR A 200 15.50 -4.44 -7.09
C THR A 200 14.33 -4.37 -6.11
N GLY A 201 14.33 -5.21 -5.07
CA GLY A 201 13.30 -5.21 -4.04
C GLY A 201 13.16 -3.88 -3.31
N VAL A 202 14.27 -3.21 -2.97
CA VAL A 202 14.23 -1.87 -2.35
C VAL A 202 13.56 -0.86 -3.28
N ALA A 203 13.96 -0.83 -4.55
CA ALA A 203 13.42 0.12 -5.52
C ALA A 203 11.92 -0.13 -5.75
N GLU A 204 11.53 -1.36 -6.04
CA GLU A 204 10.15 -1.72 -6.36
C GLU A 204 9.23 -1.64 -5.13
N GLY A 205 9.71 -2.07 -3.95
CA GLY A 205 8.98 -1.88 -2.69
C GLY A 205 8.72 -0.39 -2.41
N THR A 206 9.72 0.47 -2.64
CA THR A 206 9.58 1.92 -2.50
C THR A 206 8.53 2.48 -3.47
N SER A 207 8.58 2.10 -4.75
CA SER A 207 7.65 2.60 -5.77
C SER A 207 6.22 2.09 -5.54
N ALA A 208 6.06 0.81 -5.16
CA ALA A 208 4.76 0.23 -4.81
C ALA A 208 4.12 0.94 -3.62
N TYR A 209 4.88 1.19 -2.56
CA TYR A 209 4.41 1.91 -1.37
C TYR A 209 3.93 3.32 -1.73
N LYS A 210 4.69 4.06 -2.56
CA LYS A 210 4.28 5.40 -3.02
C LYS A 210 2.96 5.33 -3.82
N GLN A 211 2.81 4.35 -4.72
CA GLN A 211 1.57 4.20 -5.48
C GLN A 211 0.39 3.81 -4.61
N ALA A 212 0.61 3.04 -3.55
CA ALA A 212 -0.40 2.74 -2.55
C ALA A 212 -0.92 4.00 -1.85
N MET A 213 -0.02 4.89 -1.41
CA MET A 213 -0.39 6.18 -0.85
C MET A 213 -1.17 7.05 -1.84
N LEU A 214 -0.79 7.04 -3.12
CA LEU A 214 -1.45 7.84 -4.16
C LEU A 214 -2.81 7.31 -4.58
N ALA A 215 -2.98 5.99 -4.58
CA ALA A 215 -4.27 5.35 -4.79
C ALA A 215 -5.21 5.53 -3.60
N GLY A 216 -4.68 5.96 -2.44
CA GLY A 216 -5.43 6.09 -1.20
C GLY A 216 -5.60 4.76 -0.47
N GLN A 217 -4.78 3.75 -0.76
CA GLN A 217 -4.83 2.45 -0.09
C GLN A 217 -4.67 2.65 1.43
N PRO A 218 -5.63 2.17 2.25
CA PRO A 218 -5.56 2.28 3.70
C PRO A 218 -4.37 1.51 4.28
N SER A 219 -3.83 1.98 5.41
CA SER A 219 -2.85 1.23 6.19
C SER A 219 -3.41 -0.15 6.62
N GLU A 220 -2.51 -1.04 7.03
CA GLU A 220 -2.80 -2.42 7.47
C GLU A 220 -3.36 -3.32 6.35
N THR A 221 -3.23 -2.91 5.09
CA THR A 221 -3.60 -3.72 3.92
C THR A 221 -2.34 -4.18 3.17
N PRO A 222 -2.34 -5.35 2.50
CA PRO A 222 -1.17 -5.84 1.81
C PRO A 222 -0.98 -5.21 0.43
N ILE A 223 0.27 -5.20 -0.01
CA ILE A 223 0.64 -5.16 -1.43
C ILE A 223 1.28 -6.51 -1.75
N TYR A 224 0.72 -7.24 -2.71
CA TYR A 224 1.29 -8.51 -3.18
C TYR A 224 2.42 -8.22 -4.19
N PHE A 225 3.54 -8.94 -4.12
CA PHE A 225 4.64 -8.83 -5.08
C PHE A 225 4.75 -10.13 -5.87
N ALA A 226 4.79 -10.01 -7.19
CA ALA A 226 4.79 -11.16 -8.08
C ALA A 226 6.16 -11.87 -8.17
N VAL A 227 6.11 -13.20 -8.09
CA VAL A 227 7.13 -14.15 -8.52
C VAL A 227 6.44 -15.04 -9.56
N ASP A 228 6.29 -14.54 -10.78
CA ASP A 228 5.46 -15.13 -11.84
C ASP A 228 6.23 -16.17 -12.68
N PHE A 229 6.98 -17.03 -12.00
CA PHE A 229 7.63 -18.19 -12.60
C PHE A 229 7.92 -19.25 -11.54
N ASP A 230 8.21 -20.47 -11.98
CA ASP A 230 8.62 -21.55 -11.09
C ASP A 230 10.16 -21.57 -10.97
N CYS A 231 10.68 -21.34 -9.76
CA CYS A 231 12.08 -21.51 -9.44
C CYS A 231 12.29 -22.61 -8.40
N ASP A 232 13.49 -23.19 -8.41
CA ASP A 232 13.88 -24.21 -7.45
C ASP A 232 14.10 -23.60 -6.05
N SER A 233 14.38 -24.47 -5.08
CA SER A 233 14.59 -24.06 -3.69
C SER A 233 15.77 -23.10 -3.50
N GLU A 234 16.79 -23.16 -4.36
CA GLU A 234 17.95 -22.26 -4.29
C GLU A 234 17.59 -20.87 -4.81
N GLY A 235 16.84 -20.79 -5.91
CA GLY A 235 16.25 -19.55 -6.41
C GLY A 235 15.35 -18.86 -5.37
N ILE A 236 14.51 -19.65 -4.68
CA ILE A 236 13.62 -19.14 -3.64
C ILE A 236 14.41 -18.62 -2.43
N SER A 237 15.32 -19.43 -1.88
CA SER A 237 16.05 -19.09 -0.65
C SER A 237 17.18 -18.08 -0.84
N GLY A 238 17.65 -17.89 -2.08
CA GLY A 238 18.63 -16.88 -2.47
C GLY A 238 17.96 -15.63 -3.09
N PRO A 239 17.99 -15.45 -4.42
CA PRO A 239 17.56 -14.21 -5.09
C PRO A 239 16.15 -13.73 -4.71
N VAL A 240 15.14 -14.61 -4.66
CA VAL A 240 13.77 -14.22 -4.31
C VAL A 240 13.68 -13.77 -2.85
N ASN A 241 14.28 -14.52 -1.93
CA ASN A 241 14.38 -14.12 -0.52
C ASN A 241 15.08 -12.76 -0.35
N ASP A 242 16.16 -12.50 -1.08
CA ASP A 242 16.87 -11.22 -1.05
C ASP A 242 16.02 -10.08 -1.60
N TYR A 243 15.25 -10.33 -2.67
CA TYR A 243 14.24 -9.38 -3.16
C TYR A 243 13.21 -9.03 -2.09
N PHE A 244 12.59 -10.01 -1.42
CA PHE A 244 11.59 -9.72 -0.38
C PHE A 244 12.18 -9.04 0.86
N ARG A 245 13.46 -9.27 1.19
CA ARG A 245 14.17 -8.45 2.18
C ARG A 245 14.30 -7.00 1.70
N GLY A 246 14.65 -6.80 0.43
CA GLY A 246 14.69 -5.48 -0.20
C GLY A 246 13.34 -4.78 -0.16
N VAL A 247 12.24 -5.47 -0.48
CA VAL A 247 10.88 -4.90 -0.42
C VAL A 247 10.57 -4.37 0.99
N LYS A 248 10.89 -5.17 2.02
CA LYS A 248 10.75 -4.74 3.42
C LYS A 248 11.59 -3.50 3.72
N ASP A 249 12.83 -3.45 3.25
CA ASP A 249 13.71 -2.30 3.45
C ASP A 249 13.21 -1.06 2.70
N GLY A 250 12.65 -1.22 1.49
CA GLY A 250 12.01 -0.13 0.73
C GLY A 250 10.77 0.43 1.42
N PHE A 251 9.95 -0.45 2.01
CA PHE A 251 8.83 -0.03 2.87
C PHE A 251 9.33 0.73 4.11
N SER A 252 10.39 0.23 4.74
CA SER A 252 10.99 0.81 5.95
C SER A 252 11.69 2.15 5.66
N ALA A 253 12.18 2.35 4.44
CA ALA A 253 12.74 3.62 3.97
C ALA A 253 11.66 4.70 3.92
N ILE A 254 10.39 4.34 3.71
CA ILE A 254 9.26 5.28 3.70
C ILE A 254 8.61 5.41 5.09
N SER A 255 8.56 4.34 5.88
CA SER A 255 8.05 4.39 7.24
C SER A 255 8.99 3.65 8.18
N SER A 256 9.79 4.44 8.92
CA SER A 256 10.96 3.97 9.66
C SER A 256 10.64 3.06 10.85
N SER A 257 9.39 3.04 11.32
CA SER A 257 8.99 2.29 12.50
C SER A 257 7.87 1.28 12.23
N HIS A 258 6.88 1.60 11.38
CA HIS A 258 5.80 0.69 11.00
C HIS A 258 5.39 0.89 9.54
N PRO A 259 5.81 0.02 8.61
CA PRO A 259 5.30 0.04 7.25
C PRO A 259 3.78 0.09 7.24
N ALA A 260 3.18 1.07 6.56
CA ALA A 260 1.72 1.18 6.48
C ALA A 260 1.09 -0.03 5.80
N TYR A 261 1.84 -0.76 4.97
CA TYR A 261 1.34 -1.88 4.19
C TYR A 261 2.04 -3.18 4.58
N SER A 262 1.28 -4.27 4.59
CA SER A 262 1.85 -5.62 4.71
C SER A 262 2.41 -6.08 3.37
N ILE A 263 3.30 -7.07 3.39
CA ILE A 263 3.89 -7.63 2.17
C ILE A 263 3.22 -8.98 1.88
N GLY A 264 2.67 -9.11 0.68
CA GLY A 264 2.18 -10.37 0.14
C GLY A 264 3.08 -10.90 -0.97
N VAL A 265 2.97 -12.19 -1.28
CA VAL A 265 3.56 -12.79 -2.49
C VAL A 265 2.46 -13.31 -3.40
N TYR A 266 2.59 -13.09 -4.71
CA TYR A 266 1.92 -13.88 -5.74
C TYR A 266 2.94 -14.83 -6.37
N GLY A 267 2.62 -16.12 -6.53
CA GLY A 267 3.52 -17.07 -7.20
C GLY A 267 3.25 -18.55 -6.93
N SER A 268 4.27 -19.39 -7.14
CA SER A 268 4.17 -20.84 -6.92
C SER A 268 3.88 -21.20 -5.45
N GLY A 269 3.30 -22.37 -5.23
CA GLY A 269 3.03 -22.85 -3.87
C GLY A 269 4.31 -23.03 -3.05
N ASN A 270 5.43 -23.39 -3.69
CA ASN A 270 6.73 -23.48 -3.03
C ASN A 270 7.24 -22.09 -2.59
N ALA A 271 7.16 -21.08 -3.46
CA ALA A 271 7.55 -19.71 -3.11
C ALA A 271 6.67 -19.16 -1.97
N CYS A 272 5.35 -19.34 -2.08
CA CYS A 272 4.41 -18.94 -1.04
C CYS A 272 4.73 -19.60 0.31
N ALA A 273 4.89 -20.93 0.33
CA ALA A 273 5.17 -21.67 1.55
C ALA A 273 6.49 -21.25 2.19
N TRP A 274 7.54 -21.11 1.39
CA TRP A 274 8.87 -20.79 1.89
C TRP A 274 8.93 -19.36 2.44
N LEU A 275 8.44 -18.36 1.68
CA LEU A 275 8.48 -16.96 2.10
C LEU A 275 7.64 -16.71 3.35
N ALA A 276 6.45 -17.33 3.44
CA ALA A 276 5.62 -17.25 4.63
C ALA A 276 6.30 -17.92 5.84
N GLY A 277 6.83 -19.14 5.65
CA GLY A 277 7.53 -19.88 6.71
C GLY A 277 8.80 -19.20 7.24
N HIS A 278 9.42 -18.31 6.46
CA HIS A 278 10.58 -17.52 6.86
C HIS A 278 10.22 -16.08 7.27
N GLY A 279 8.93 -15.77 7.45
CA GLY A 279 8.46 -14.47 7.92
C GLY A 279 8.75 -13.31 6.96
N ARG A 280 8.89 -13.59 5.66
CA ARG A 280 9.11 -12.57 4.62
C ARG A 280 7.83 -11.88 4.19
N VAL A 281 6.72 -12.62 4.20
CA VAL A 281 5.41 -12.17 3.76
C VAL A 281 4.35 -12.55 4.79
N GLN A 282 3.26 -11.78 4.80
CA GLN A 282 2.09 -12.01 5.66
C GLN A 282 0.91 -12.57 4.87
N TYR A 283 0.93 -12.40 3.54
CA TYR A 283 -0.15 -12.84 2.65
C TYR A 283 0.42 -13.64 1.47
N ALA A 284 -0.36 -14.60 0.98
CA ALA A 284 0.00 -15.44 -0.15
C ALA A 284 -1.15 -15.51 -1.17
N TRP A 285 -0.82 -15.24 -2.43
CA TRP A 285 -1.69 -15.41 -3.59
C TRP A 285 -1.12 -16.53 -4.45
N LEU A 286 -1.78 -17.69 -4.44
CA LEU A 286 -1.34 -18.86 -5.18
C LEU A 286 -1.67 -18.70 -6.66
N ALA A 287 -0.65 -18.78 -7.52
CA ALA A 287 -0.80 -18.71 -8.97
C ALA A 287 -1.62 -19.87 -9.57
N MET A 288 -2.23 -19.64 -10.73
CA MET A 288 -3.07 -20.63 -11.41
C MET A 288 -2.27 -21.85 -11.93
N SER A 289 -0.98 -21.66 -12.22
CA SER A 289 -0.08 -22.62 -12.84
C SER A 289 0.06 -23.94 -12.06
N THR A 290 -0.87 -24.88 -12.28
CA THR A 290 -0.92 -26.18 -11.55
C THR A 290 0.30 -27.08 -11.72
N GLY A 291 1.16 -26.78 -12.70
CA GLY A 291 2.43 -27.47 -12.93
C GLY A 291 3.59 -26.93 -12.07
N TRP A 292 3.45 -25.75 -11.48
CA TRP A 292 4.49 -25.16 -10.64
C TRP A 292 4.60 -25.88 -9.29
N GLY A 293 5.80 -25.83 -8.71
CA GLY A 293 6.11 -26.40 -7.41
C GLY A 293 5.11 -25.99 -6.33
N GLY A 294 4.61 -26.96 -5.57
CA GLY A 294 3.73 -26.72 -4.43
C GLY A 294 2.28 -26.36 -4.76
N SER A 295 1.90 -26.20 -6.04
CA SER A 295 0.56 -25.73 -6.43
C SER A 295 -0.60 -26.61 -5.94
N LYS A 296 -0.37 -27.92 -5.77
CA LYS A 296 -1.39 -28.86 -5.30
C LYS A 296 -1.42 -28.99 -3.77
N THR A 297 -0.29 -28.75 -3.12
CA THR A 297 -0.05 -29.03 -1.70
C THR A 297 -0.15 -27.80 -0.82
N PHE A 298 0.16 -26.60 -1.33
CA PHE A 298 0.06 -25.37 -0.55
C PHE A 298 -1.40 -24.99 -0.29
N LYS A 299 -1.79 -24.94 0.98
CA LYS A 299 -3.15 -24.58 1.44
C LYS A 299 -3.22 -23.27 2.23
N GLY A 300 -2.07 -22.65 2.52
CA GLY A 300 -1.99 -21.40 3.30
C GLY A 300 -2.18 -20.14 2.45
N TRP A 301 -2.89 -20.23 1.34
CA TRP A 301 -3.14 -19.08 0.47
C TRP A 301 -4.29 -18.23 1.01
N ASN A 302 -4.18 -16.92 0.85
CA ASN A 302 -5.25 -15.96 1.10
C ASN A 302 -6.10 -15.76 -0.15
N ILE A 303 -5.43 -15.74 -1.31
CA ILE A 303 -6.04 -15.68 -2.64
C ILE A 303 -5.50 -16.83 -3.48
N LYS A 304 -6.32 -17.40 -4.35
CA LYS A 304 -5.88 -18.39 -5.32
C LYS A 304 -6.47 -18.07 -6.68
N GLN A 305 -5.56 -17.93 -7.63
CA GLN A 305 -5.92 -17.64 -9.01
C GLN A 305 -6.48 -18.88 -9.70
N GLY A 306 -7.50 -18.66 -10.50
CA GLY A 306 -8.15 -19.61 -11.37
C GLY A 306 -8.24 -19.05 -12.78
N LYS A 307 -8.74 -19.85 -13.71
CA LYS A 307 -8.88 -19.43 -15.10
C LYS A 307 -10.02 -18.43 -15.26
N ALA A 308 -9.81 -17.43 -16.11
CA ALA A 308 -10.86 -16.57 -16.66
C ALA A 308 -12.19 -17.34 -16.87
N ASP A 309 -13.31 -16.73 -16.44
CA ASP A 309 -14.63 -17.31 -16.63
C ASP A 309 -15.46 -16.48 -17.63
N SER A 310 -16.33 -17.14 -18.39
CA SER A 310 -17.04 -16.52 -19.52
C SER A 310 -18.13 -15.53 -19.13
N ARG A 311 -18.35 -15.27 -17.83
CA ARG A 311 -19.37 -14.31 -17.37
C ARG A 311 -18.95 -12.87 -17.59
N LEU A 312 -17.65 -12.61 -17.75
CA LEU A 312 -17.10 -11.30 -18.06
C LEU A 312 -16.44 -11.33 -19.45
N THR A 313 -16.75 -10.33 -20.27
CA THR A 313 -16.37 -10.29 -21.70
C THR A 313 -15.07 -9.52 -21.97
N PHE A 314 -14.31 -9.21 -20.93
CA PHE A 314 -13.03 -8.52 -21.02
C PHE A 314 -11.93 -9.39 -20.42
N ASP A 315 -10.68 -9.09 -20.75
CA ASP A 315 -9.52 -9.83 -20.27
C ASP A 315 -9.39 -9.71 -18.74
N HIS A 316 -9.38 -10.85 -18.06
CA HIS A 316 -9.30 -10.98 -16.61
C HIS A 316 -8.93 -12.42 -16.27
N ASP A 317 -8.32 -12.62 -15.11
CA ASP A 317 -8.25 -13.93 -14.46
C ASP A 317 -9.22 -13.96 -13.28
N THR A 318 -9.67 -15.15 -12.90
CA THR A 318 -10.58 -15.30 -11.75
C THR A 318 -9.79 -15.55 -10.50
N ASP A 319 -10.30 -15.08 -9.37
CA ASP A 319 -9.72 -15.41 -8.08
C ASP A 319 -10.77 -15.94 -7.12
N GLU A 320 -10.32 -16.80 -6.21
CA GLU A 320 -11.03 -17.17 -4.98
C GLU A 320 -10.22 -16.71 -3.77
N ALA A 321 -10.90 -16.24 -2.74
CA ALA A 321 -10.27 -15.72 -1.54
C ALA A 321 -10.89 -16.30 -0.26
N VAL A 322 -10.07 -16.47 0.76
CA VAL A 322 -10.52 -16.68 2.15
C VAL A 322 -10.99 -15.35 2.74
N ALA A 323 -11.49 -15.32 3.97
CA ALA A 323 -12.03 -14.07 4.56
C ALA A 323 -10.96 -12.98 4.74
N ASP A 324 -9.75 -13.37 5.15
CA ASP A 324 -8.63 -12.48 5.36
C ASP A 324 -7.69 -12.49 4.14
N TYR A 325 -8.05 -11.71 3.13
CA TYR A 325 -7.30 -11.60 1.87
C TYR A 325 -6.71 -10.23 1.60
N GLY A 326 -6.89 -9.30 2.55
CA GLY A 326 -6.34 -7.95 2.46
C GLY A 326 -7.10 -7.00 1.53
N GLY A 327 -8.35 -7.33 1.17
CA GLY A 327 -9.18 -6.45 0.35
C GLY A 327 -9.59 -5.16 1.09
N PHE A 328 -9.50 -4.00 0.43
CA PHE A 328 -9.86 -2.70 1.02
C PHE A 328 -10.93 -1.95 0.23
N SER A 329 -11.49 -0.88 0.81
CA SER A 329 -12.41 0.06 0.15
C SER A 329 -12.10 1.49 0.59
N ILE A 330 -12.37 2.48 -0.27
CA ILE A 330 -12.13 3.91 -0.02
C ILE A 330 -13.25 4.82 -0.55
#